data_AF-A0A2Z5YVL5-F1
#
_entry.id   AF-A0A2Z5YVL5-F1
#
_cell.length_a   1.000
_cell.length_b   1.000
_cell.length_c   1.000
_cell.angle_alpha   90.00
_cell.angle_beta   90.00
_cell.angle_gamma   90.00
#
_symmetry.space_group_name_H-M   'P 1'
#
loop_
_entity.id
_entity.type
_entity.pdbx_description
1 polymer ?
#
loop_
_entity_poly.entity_id
_entity_poly.type
_entity_poly.pdbx_seq_one_letter_code
_entity_poly.pdbx_strand_id
1 'polypeptide(L)'
;MHAAIARASAATGVDFDYLLAQAKLESGFDPSARAGTSTAAGLYQFVNGTWLDTLDKHGAEHGLGWADGAITRGPGGAAQIADPAMRAQVMALRFDPGASALMAAELARDNSAELQGFLGRAPDSAELYLAHFLGGAGARDFLGALQADPAQSAAALMPKAAAANRPIFFNGTTARSVGEVMDVVRAKMTGAMHGTSPGFDAMSPSAAFAYARAGATSAPAPTATPPVSRPSMAETLRATFGGSGAPAGEAGDRIDAAYAKFKAFDL
;
A
#
# COMPACT_ATOMS: atom_id res chain seq x y z
N MET A 1 5.42 -15.21 10.22
CA MET A 1 5.93 -14.18 9.28
C MET A 1 5.91 -14.67 7.84
N HIS A 2 6.81 -15.57 7.43
CA HIS A 2 6.92 -16.10 6.06
C HIS A 2 5.59 -16.56 5.44
N ALA A 3 4.72 -17.24 6.19
CA ALA A 3 3.40 -17.64 5.70
C ALA A 3 2.47 -16.45 5.33
N ALA A 4 2.56 -15.32 6.03
CA ALA A 4 1.79 -14.12 5.69
C ALA A 4 2.31 -13.50 4.38
N ILE A 5 3.63 -13.44 4.22
CA ILE A 5 4.31 -12.96 3.01
C ILE A 5 3.96 -13.86 1.81
N ALA A 6 4.01 -15.18 1.98
CA ALA A 6 3.64 -16.14 0.94
C ALA A 6 2.18 -16.03 0.52
N ARG A 7 1.25 -15.83 1.48
CA ARG A 7 -0.15 -15.58 1.15
C ARG A 7 -0.35 -14.27 0.39
N ALA A 8 0.33 -13.20 0.80
CA ALA A 8 0.26 -11.92 0.10
C ALA A 8 0.79 -12.04 -1.34
N SER A 9 1.94 -12.69 -1.53
CA SER A 9 2.49 -13.00 -2.84
C SER A 9 1.50 -13.77 -3.71
N ALA A 10 0.90 -14.84 -3.17
CA ALA A 10 -0.08 -15.65 -3.90
C ALA A 10 -1.37 -14.87 -4.23
N ALA A 11 -1.80 -13.97 -3.36
CA ALA A 11 -3.03 -13.19 -3.54
C ALA A 11 -2.90 -12.09 -4.59
N THR A 12 -1.72 -11.46 -4.71
CA THR A 12 -1.52 -10.28 -5.57
C THR A 12 -0.67 -10.55 -6.81
N GLY A 13 0.04 -11.68 -6.84
CA GLY A 13 0.99 -12.04 -7.90
C GLY A 13 2.35 -11.33 -7.78
N VAL A 14 2.60 -10.57 -6.70
CA VAL A 14 3.92 -9.98 -6.44
C VAL A 14 4.89 -11.06 -5.98
N ASP A 15 6.13 -11.00 -6.46
CA ASP A 15 7.17 -11.98 -6.17
C ASP A 15 7.42 -12.14 -4.65
N PHE A 16 7.52 -13.40 -4.21
CA PHE A 16 7.72 -13.73 -2.80
C PHE A 16 9.07 -13.26 -2.28
N ASP A 17 10.14 -13.46 -3.06
CA ASP A 17 11.49 -13.11 -2.64
C ASP A 17 11.65 -11.58 -2.54
N TYR A 18 11.01 -10.83 -3.44
CA TYR A 18 10.89 -9.37 -3.33
C TYR A 18 10.22 -8.94 -2.01
N LEU A 19 9.05 -9.50 -1.69
CA LEU A 19 8.33 -9.13 -0.46
C LEU A 19 9.12 -9.52 0.80
N LEU A 20 9.77 -10.69 0.77
CA LEU A 20 10.62 -11.14 1.86
C LEU A 20 11.83 -10.20 2.05
N ALA A 21 12.49 -9.82 0.96
CA ALA A 21 13.60 -8.88 0.96
C ALA A 21 13.19 -7.50 1.48
N GLN A 22 12.03 -7.00 1.04
CA GLN A 22 11.48 -5.72 1.51
C GLN A 22 11.20 -5.78 3.02
N ALA A 23 10.53 -6.81 3.53
CA ALA A 23 10.29 -6.98 4.97
C ALA A 23 11.59 -7.06 5.80
N LYS A 24 12.64 -7.71 5.25
CA LYS A 24 13.96 -7.76 5.87
C LYS A 24 14.58 -6.37 5.96
N LEU A 25 14.53 -5.60 4.88
CA LEU A 25 15.13 -4.26 4.79
C LEU A 25 14.38 -3.25 5.66
N GLU A 26 13.05 -3.29 5.70
CA GLU A 26 12.22 -2.33 6.43
C GLU A 26 12.28 -2.52 7.94
N SER A 27 12.15 -3.76 8.43
CA SER A 27 11.99 -4.02 9.86
C SER A 27 12.83 -5.17 10.40
N GLY A 28 13.64 -5.83 9.56
CA GLY A 28 14.33 -7.05 9.98
C GLY A 28 13.36 -8.17 10.37
N PHE A 29 12.16 -8.19 9.74
CA PHE A 29 11.05 -9.09 10.08
C PHE A 29 10.37 -8.85 11.43
N ASP A 30 10.57 -7.69 12.06
CA ASP A 30 9.84 -7.29 13.27
C ASP A 30 8.48 -6.66 12.89
N PRO A 31 7.33 -7.29 13.20
CA PRO A 31 6.02 -6.69 12.96
C PRO A 31 5.67 -5.59 13.95
N SER A 32 6.41 -5.45 15.06
CA SER A 32 6.20 -4.42 16.08
C SER A 32 7.05 -3.18 15.89
N ALA A 33 7.91 -3.18 14.86
CA ALA A 33 8.85 -2.10 14.57
C ALA A 33 8.17 -0.74 14.44
N ARG A 34 8.86 0.29 14.94
CA ARG A 34 8.43 1.69 14.89
C ARG A 34 9.65 2.56 14.61
N ALA A 35 9.56 3.43 13.61
CA ALA A 35 10.61 4.41 13.39
C ALA A 35 10.58 5.52 14.45
N GLY A 36 11.74 5.95 14.93
CA GLY A 36 11.83 7.05 15.89
C GLY A 36 11.62 8.45 15.30
N THR A 37 11.74 8.59 13.97
CA THR A 37 11.74 9.88 13.26
C THR A 37 10.55 10.08 12.32
N SER A 38 9.65 9.10 12.22
CA SER A 38 8.50 9.15 11.32
C SER A 38 7.31 8.37 11.90
N THR A 39 6.19 8.36 11.17
CA THR A 39 5.00 7.58 11.56
C THR A 39 5.07 6.13 11.10
N ALA A 40 6.21 5.70 10.56
CA ALA A 40 6.40 4.37 10.02
C ALA A 40 6.30 3.30 11.10
N ALA A 41 5.57 2.24 10.77
CA ALA A 41 5.32 1.15 11.70
C ALA A 41 5.05 -0.17 10.99
N GLY A 42 5.37 -1.24 11.69
CA GLY A 42 5.04 -2.60 11.29
C GLY A 42 6.07 -3.23 10.37
N LEU A 43 5.73 -4.42 9.89
CA LEU A 43 6.60 -5.28 9.08
C LEU A 43 7.18 -4.59 7.84
N TYR A 44 6.39 -3.72 7.21
CA TYR A 44 6.78 -2.96 6.01
C TYR A 44 6.87 -1.47 6.27
N GLN A 45 6.97 -1.06 7.55
CA GLN A 45 7.20 0.32 7.96
C GLN A 45 6.24 1.35 7.31
N PHE A 46 4.97 0.99 7.12
CA PHE A 46 3.98 1.89 6.53
C PHE A 46 3.84 3.19 7.32
N VAL A 47 3.94 4.33 6.64
CA VAL A 47 3.56 5.64 7.21
C VAL A 47 2.06 5.85 7.15
N ASN A 48 1.52 6.68 8.05
CA ASN A 48 0.08 6.83 8.26
C ASN A 48 -0.70 7.09 6.95
N GLY A 49 -0.19 8.01 6.13
CA GLY A 49 -0.88 8.39 4.91
C GLY A 49 -0.94 7.26 3.89
N THR A 50 0.20 6.63 3.60
CA THR A 50 0.29 5.51 2.65
C THR A 50 -0.58 4.36 3.08
N TRP A 51 -0.55 4.04 4.37
CA TRP A 51 -1.38 3.00 4.94
C TRP A 51 -2.86 3.20 4.63
N LEU A 52 -3.36 4.41 4.86
CA LEU A 52 -4.76 4.74 4.57
C LEU A 52 -5.04 4.74 3.07
N ASP A 53 -4.18 5.30 2.22
CA ASP A 53 -4.43 5.27 0.78
C ASP A 53 -4.44 3.84 0.22
N THR A 54 -3.55 2.97 0.70
CA THR A 54 -3.49 1.58 0.25
C THR A 54 -4.73 0.80 0.73
N LEU A 55 -5.16 1.01 1.97
CA LEU A 55 -6.41 0.42 2.48
C LEU A 55 -7.65 0.92 1.74
N ASP A 56 -7.74 2.22 1.45
CA ASP A 56 -8.87 2.82 0.72
C ASP A 56 -8.99 2.28 -0.72
N LYS A 57 -7.86 1.84 -1.29
CA LYS A 57 -7.85 1.25 -2.65
C LYS A 57 -8.12 -0.25 -2.65
N HIS A 58 -7.52 -0.98 -1.71
CA HIS A 58 -7.38 -2.44 -1.81
C HIS A 58 -7.95 -3.19 -0.60
N GLY A 59 -8.28 -2.51 0.49
CA GLY A 59 -8.69 -3.13 1.75
C GLY A 59 -9.90 -4.05 1.59
N ALA A 60 -10.93 -3.62 0.87
CA ALA A 60 -12.13 -4.42 0.63
C ALA A 60 -11.85 -5.74 -0.09
N GLU A 61 -10.93 -5.77 -1.06
CA GLU A 61 -10.55 -6.96 -1.82
C GLU A 61 -9.93 -8.05 -0.94
N HIS A 62 -9.36 -7.64 0.19
CA HIS A 62 -8.65 -8.48 1.15
C HIS A 62 -9.42 -8.71 2.46
N GLY A 63 -10.74 -8.48 2.46
CA GLY A 63 -11.59 -8.70 3.63
C GLY A 63 -11.48 -7.61 4.71
N LEU A 64 -10.83 -6.48 4.39
CA LEU A 64 -10.70 -5.29 5.26
C LEU A 64 -11.69 -4.19 4.87
N GLY A 65 -12.84 -4.55 4.29
CA GLY A 65 -13.87 -3.61 3.84
C GLY A 65 -14.43 -2.70 4.96
N TRP A 66 -14.37 -3.15 6.22
CA TRP A 66 -14.73 -2.32 7.36
C TRP A 66 -13.73 -1.19 7.61
N ALA A 67 -12.44 -1.42 7.34
CA ALA A 67 -11.38 -0.43 7.51
C ALA A 67 -11.38 0.55 6.33
N ASP A 68 -11.52 0.03 5.11
CA ASP A 68 -11.74 0.80 3.88
C ASP A 68 -12.96 1.72 4.01
N GLY A 69 -14.13 1.19 4.36
CA GLY A 69 -15.36 1.98 4.51
C GLY A 69 -15.34 3.03 5.63
N ALA A 70 -14.36 2.99 6.54
CA ALA A 70 -14.15 4.04 7.55
C ALA A 70 -13.31 5.22 7.03
N ILE A 71 -12.66 5.07 5.87
CA ILE A 71 -11.79 6.07 5.28
C ILE A 71 -12.64 7.04 4.45
N THR A 72 -12.32 8.32 4.59
CA THR A 72 -12.91 9.40 3.81
C THR A 72 -11.80 10.25 3.22
N ARG A 73 -12.10 10.96 2.13
CA ARG A 73 -11.19 11.91 1.51
C ARG A 73 -11.42 13.31 2.09
N GLY A 74 -10.40 13.86 2.75
CA GLY A 74 -10.40 15.21 3.27
C GLY A 74 -10.05 16.28 2.23
N PRO A 75 -9.94 17.56 2.65
CA PRO A 75 -9.46 18.63 1.79
C PRO A 75 -8.12 18.26 1.13
N GLY A 76 -8.00 18.47 -0.17
CA GLY A 76 -6.80 18.10 -0.93
C GLY A 76 -6.64 16.59 -1.20
N GLY A 77 -7.67 15.78 -0.95
CA GLY A 77 -7.69 14.35 -1.31
C GLY A 77 -6.97 13.42 -0.32
N ALA A 78 -6.53 13.93 0.83
CA ALA A 78 -5.87 13.12 1.85
C ALA A 78 -6.85 12.12 2.50
N ALA A 79 -6.46 10.84 2.59
CA ALA A 79 -7.23 9.82 3.29
C ALA A 79 -7.22 10.08 4.80
N GLN A 80 -8.39 10.02 5.44
CA GLN A 80 -8.58 10.30 6.86
C GLN A 80 -9.72 9.45 7.45
N ILE A 81 -9.68 9.26 8.77
CA ILE A 81 -10.72 8.57 9.54
C ILE A 81 -11.13 9.53 10.65
N ALA A 82 -12.43 9.87 10.71
CA ALA A 82 -12.95 10.88 11.62
C ALA A 82 -13.06 10.39 13.07
N ASP A 83 -13.56 9.16 13.27
CA ASP A 83 -13.66 8.56 14.60
C ASP A 83 -12.26 8.17 15.12
N PRO A 84 -11.79 8.74 16.25
CA PRO A 84 -10.48 8.42 16.83
C PRO A 84 -10.34 6.95 17.22
N ALA A 85 -11.41 6.29 17.68
CA ALA A 85 -11.37 4.90 18.10
C ALA A 85 -11.18 3.98 16.88
N MET A 86 -12.00 4.17 15.84
CA MET A 86 -11.84 3.49 14.56
C MET A 86 -10.46 3.75 13.95
N ARG A 87 -9.99 5.00 13.98
CA ARG A 87 -8.65 5.37 13.48
C ARG A 87 -7.56 4.57 14.19
N ALA A 88 -7.62 4.43 15.51
CA ALA A 88 -6.65 3.65 16.26
C ALA A 88 -6.64 2.18 15.84
N GLN A 89 -7.82 1.57 15.66
CA GLN A 89 -7.97 0.18 15.20
C GLN A 89 -7.38 -0.02 13.79
N VAL A 90 -7.76 0.84 12.83
CA VAL A 90 -7.25 0.77 11.46
C VAL A 90 -5.73 0.99 11.41
N MET A 91 -5.19 1.90 12.22
CA MET A 91 -3.74 2.13 12.30
C MET A 91 -2.98 0.96 12.92
N ALA A 92 -3.62 0.22 13.83
CA ALA A 92 -3.02 -0.94 14.49
C ALA A 92 -2.83 -2.15 13.55
N LEU A 93 -3.61 -2.23 12.47
CA LEU A 93 -3.44 -3.25 11.43
C LEU A 93 -2.06 -3.23 10.75
N ARG A 94 -1.30 -2.13 10.83
CA ARG A 94 0.10 -2.11 10.38
C ARG A 94 0.99 -3.11 11.12
N PHE A 95 0.66 -3.41 12.38
CA PHE A 95 1.35 -4.38 13.21
C PHE A 95 0.83 -5.81 13.00
N ASP A 96 -0.29 -6.00 12.29
CA ASP A 96 -0.73 -7.32 11.88
C ASP A 96 0.10 -7.78 10.67
N PRO A 97 0.86 -8.89 10.76
CA PRO A 97 1.72 -9.34 9.67
C PRO A 97 0.95 -9.69 8.38
N GLY A 98 -0.31 -10.12 8.50
CA GLY A 98 -1.15 -10.48 7.36
C GLY A 98 -1.61 -9.25 6.58
N ALA A 99 -2.27 -8.32 7.26
CA ALA A 99 -2.75 -7.08 6.68
C ALA A 99 -1.58 -6.24 6.15
N SER A 100 -0.49 -6.14 6.91
CA SER A 100 0.72 -5.41 6.49
C SER A 100 1.34 -6.02 5.22
N ALA A 101 1.42 -7.35 5.11
CA ALA A 101 1.93 -8.01 3.92
C ALA A 101 1.03 -7.86 2.70
N LEU A 102 -0.29 -7.98 2.86
CA LEU A 102 -1.25 -7.79 1.77
C LEU A 102 -1.18 -6.36 1.21
N MET A 103 -1.22 -5.36 2.09
CA MET A 103 -1.12 -3.96 1.67
C MET A 103 0.26 -3.63 1.08
N ALA A 104 1.34 -4.22 1.59
CA ALA A 104 2.67 -4.05 0.99
C ALA A 104 2.74 -4.64 -0.42
N ALA A 105 2.11 -5.79 -0.64
CA ALA A 105 2.06 -6.42 -1.95
C ALA A 105 1.18 -5.61 -2.93
N GLU A 106 0.04 -5.09 -2.51
CA GLU A 106 -0.78 -4.22 -3.38
C GLU A 106 -0.09 -2.89 -3.68
N LEU A 107 0.60 -2.29 -2.71
CA LEU A 107 1.40 -1.09 -2.96
C LEU A 107 2.53 -1.37 -3.96
N ALA A 108 3.19 -2.52 -3.86
CA ALA A 108 4.20 -2.93 -4.83
C ALA A 108 3.59 -3.17 -6.22
N ARG A 109 2.39 -3.75 -6.31
CA ARG A 109 1.67 -3.92 -7.57
C ARG A 109 1.29 -2.58 -8.21
N ASP A 110 0.77 -1.63 -7.43
CA ASP A 110 0.47 -0.26 -7.86
C ASP A 110 1.73 0.43 -8.41
N ASN A 111 2.84 0.38 -7.66
CA ASN A 111 4.12 0.96 -8.07
C ASN A 111 4.66 0.30 -9.35
N SER A 112 4.54 -1.02 -9.47
CA SER A 112 4.98 -1.76 -10.65
C SER A 112 4.23 -1.32 -11.90
N ALA A 113 2.91 -1.19 -11.82
CA ALA A 113 2.08 -0.71 -12.92
C ALA A 113 2.43 0.75 -13.31
N GLU A 114 2.62 1.62 -12.32
CA GLU A 114 3.00 3.02 -12.53
C GLU A 114 4.37 3.16 -13.21
N LEU A 115 5.36 2.35 -12.80
CA LEU A 115 6.69 2.32 -13.40
C LEU A 115 6.68 1.68 -14.78
N GLN A 116 5.93 0.60 -14.99
CA GLN A 116 5.86 -0.08 -16.29
C GLN A 116 5.35 0.86 -17.39
N GLY A 117 4.34 1.69 -17.08
CA GLY A 117 3.83 2.69 -18.02
C GLY A 117 4.88 3.74 -18.43
N PHE A 118 5.85 4.01 -17.56
CA PHE A 118 6.95 4.95 -17.83
C PHE A 118 8.16 4.28 -18.51
N LEU A 119 8.56 3.10 -18.02
CA LEU A 119 9.75 2.38 -18.47
C LEU A 119 9.53 1.64 -19.80
N GLY A 120 8.28 1.35 -20.18
CA GLY A 120 7.96 0.52 -21.34
C GLY A 120 8.31 -0.97 -21.15
N ARG A 121 8.76 -1.35 -19.95
CA ARG A 121 9.07 -2.72 -19.52
C ARG A 121 8.70 -2.90 -18.06
N ALA A 122 8.61 -4.14 -17.59
CA ALA A 122 8.49 -4.40 -16.16
C ALA A 122 9.69 -3.80 -15.40
N PRO A 123 9.47 -3.12 -14.26
CA PRO A 123 10.56 -2.70 -13.40
C PRO A 123 11.22 -3.93 -12.76
N ASP A 124 12.53 -3.85 -12.52
CA ASP A 124 13.21 -4.84 -11.67
C ASP A 124 12.95 -4.57 -10.18
N SER A 125 13.35 -5.52 -9.31
CA SER A 125 13.13 -5.42 -7.86
C SER A 125 13.77 -4.18 -7.22
N ALA A 126 14.88 -3.68 -7.77
CA ALA A 126 15.56 -2.50 -7.25
C ALA A 126 14.82 -1.22 -7.67
N GLU A 127 14.34 -1.14 -8.91
CA GLU A 127 13.51 -0.04 -9.41
C GLU A 127 12.17 0.02 -8.66
N LEU A 128 11.57 -1.13 -8.38
CA LEU A 128 10.34 -1.23 -7.61
C LEU A 128 10.52 -0.75 -6.16
N TYR A 129 11.62 -1.13 -5.53
CA TYR A 129 11.96 -0.66 -4.18
C TYR A 129 12.37 0.82 -4.16
N LEU A 130 12.96 1.33 -5.23
CA LEU A 130 13.17 2.77 -5.39
C LEU A 130 11.83 3.53 -5.38
N ALA A 131 10.78 3.01 -6.03
CA ALA A 131 9.43 3.58 -5.95
C ALA A 131 8.82 3.47 -4.54
N HIS A 132 9.08 2.39 -3.81
CA HIS A 132 8.73 2.32 -2.39
C HIS A 132 9.45 3.39 -1.56
N PHE A 133 10.69 3.74 -1.90
CA PHE A 133 11.50 4.70 -1.17
C PHE A 133 11.17 6.17 -1.51
N LEU A 134 11.10 6.51 -2.80
CA LEU A 134 10.90 7.88 -3.30
C LEU A 134 9.43 8.22 -3.58
N GLY A 135 8.52 7.24 -3.50
CA GLY A 135 7.18 7.34 -4.08
C GLY A 135 7.21 7.25 -5.61
N GLY A 136 6.04 7.04 -6.22
CA GLY A 136 5.91 6.83 -7.67
C GLY A 136 6.46 7.99 -8.52
N ALA A 137 6.08 9.23 -8.20
CA ALA A 137 6.57 10.41 -8.91
C ALA A 137 8.09 10.60 -8.78
N GLY A 138 8.63 10.49 -7.55
CA GLY A 138 10.07 10.62 -7.32
C GLY A 138 10.88 9.51 -8.01
N ALA A 139 10.35 8.28 -8.07
CA ALA A 139 11.00 7.22 -8.82
C ALA A 139 10.95 7.44 -10.34
N ARG A 140 9.86 7.98 -10.89
CA ARG A 140 9.81 8.37 -12.31
C ARG A 140 10.86 9.43 -12.65
N ASP A 141 10.94 10.50 -11.85
CA ASP A 141 11.93 11.56 -12.03
C ASP A 141 13.36 11.02 -11.92
N PHE A 142 13.62 10.16 -10.92
CA PHE A 142 14.92 9.53 -10.72
C PHE A 142 15.30 8.61 -11.88
N LEU A 143 14.41 7.71 -12.29
CA LEU A 143 14.68 6.74 -13.36
C LEU A 143 14.77 7.42 -14.73
N GLY A 144 14.03 8.51 -14.95
CA GLY A 144 14.19 9.36 -16.13
C GLY A 144 15.56 10.02 -16.18
N ALA A 145 16.02 10.58 -15.05
CA ALA A 145 17.37 11.13 -14.96
C ALA A 145 18.45 10.06 -15.16
N LEU A 146 18.24 8.85 -14.62
CA LEU A 146 19.14 7.71 -14.81
C LEU A 146 19.28 7.32 -16.29
N GLN A 147 18.17 7.27 -17.02
CA GLN A 147 18.17 6.96 -18.46
C GLN A 147 18.84 8.06 -19.29
N ALA A 148 18.67 9.32 -18.90
CA ALA A 148 19.20 10.46 -19.64
C ALA A 148 20.71 10.66 -19.41
N ASP A 149 21.15 10.71 -18.15
CA ASP A 149 22.56 10.82 -17.78
C ASP A 149 22.78 10.29 -16.35
N PRO A 150 23.36 9.08 -16.20
CA PRO A 150 23.64 8.48 -14.90
C PRO A 150 24.63 9.26 -14.03
N ALA A 151 25.44 10.16 -14.60
CA ALA A 151 26.47 10.91 -13.87
C ALA A 151 25.93 12.15 -13.13
N GLN A 152 24.67 12.52 -13.36
CA GLN A 152 24.02 13.64 -12.66
C GLN A 152 23.98 13.42 -11.15
N SER A 153 24.06 14.51 -10.38
CA SER A 153 24.00 14.45 -8.92
C SER A 153 22.61 14.03 -8.42
N ALA A 154 22.52 12.89 -7.75
CA ALA A 154 21.27 12.41 -7.16
C ALA A 154 20.80 13.32 -6.02
N ALA A 155 21.73 13.91 -5.27
CA ALA A 155 21.41 14.82 -4.18
C ALA A 155 20.83 16.15 -4.67
N ALA A 156 21.27 16.62 -5.85
CA ALA A 156 20.71 17.81 -6.47
C ALA A 156 19.30 17.55 -7.04
N LEU A 157 19.09 16.37 -7.63
CA LEU A 157 17.79 15.96 -8.17
C LEU A 157 16.76 15.71 -7.06
N MET A 158 17.18 15.09 -5.96
CA MET A 158 16.30 14.62 -4.87
C MET A 158 16.68 15.21 -3.51
N PRO A 159 16.68 16.55 -3.33
CA PRO A 159 17.29 17.20 -2.17
C PRO A 159 16.65 16.80 -0.84
N LYS A 160 15.33 16.62 -0.82
CA LYS A 160 14.60 16.18 0.38
C LYS A 160 14.95 14.74 0.77
N ALA A 161 14.95 13.83 -0.19
CA ALA A 161 15.33 12.44 0.06
C ALA A 161 16.80 12.34 0.47
N ALA A 162 17.68 13.10 -0.17
CA ALA A 162 19.10 13.16 0.14
C ALA A 162 19.40 13.68 1.55
N ALA A 163 18.66 14.69 2.01
CA ALA A 163 18.77 15.20 3.38
C ALA A 163 18.34 14.15 4.42
N ALA A 164 17.23 13.46 4.17
CA ALA A 164 16.70 12.45 5.09
C ALA A 164 17.51 11.14 5.07
N ASN A 165 18.23 10.86 3.99
CA ASN A 165 18.84 9.56 3.72
C ASN A 165 20.30 9.68 3.26
N ARG A 166 21.08 10.46 4.01
CA ARG A 166 22.47 10.76 3.66
C ARG A 166 23.31 9.53 3.28
N PRO A 167 23.23 8.38 3.97
CA PRO A 167 24.01 7.20 3.62
C PRO A 167 23.75 6.63 2.22
N ILE A 168 22.61 6.93 1.59
CA ILE A 168 22.28 6.52 0.21
C ILE A 168 22.78 7.55 -0.80
N PHE A 169 22.61 8.83 -0.51
CA PHE A 169 22.89 9.90 -1.46
C PHE A 169 24.32 10.43 -1.39
N PHE A 170 25.12 10.05 -0.38
CA PHE A 170 26.47 10.55 -0.19
C PHE A 170 27.45 9.44 0.17
N ASN A 171 28.67 9.55 -0.37
CA ASN A 171 29.85 8.84 0.12
C ASN A 171 30.71 9.83 0.93
N GLY A 172 30.58 9.80 2.25
CA GLY A 172 31.14 10.83 3.13
C GLY A 172 30.49 12.19 2.86
N THR A 173 31.28 13.14 2.37
CA THR A 173 30.81 14.48 1.97
C THR A 173 30.48 14.60 0.49
N THR A 174 30.88 13.63 -0.33
CA THR A 174 30.68 13.65 -1.78
C THR A 174 29.29 13.16 -2.13
N ALA A 175 28.54 13.94 -2.92
CA ALA A 175 27.24 13.53 -3.43
C ALA A 175 27.41 12.40 -4.45
N ARG A 176 26.61 11.34 -4.33
CA ARG A 176 26.54 10.28 -5.32
C ARG A 176 25.80 10.72 -6.58
N SER A 177 26.18 10.16 -7.71
CA SER A 177 25.41 10.26 -8.93
C SER A 177 24.12 9.44 -8.86
N VAL A 178 23.19 9.67 -9.78
CA VAL A 178 21.96 8.87 -9.93
C VAL A 178 22.32 7.39 -10.17
N GLY A 179 23.33 7.12 -11.01
CA GLY A 179 23.85 5.75 -11.23
C GLY A 179 24.38 5.11 -9.94
N GLU A 180 25.21 5.82 -9.19
CA GLU A 180 25.77 5.29 -7.94
C GLU A 180 24.70 5.05 -6.87
N VAL A 181 23.67 5.90 -6.78
CA VAL A 181 22.53 5.66 -5.89
C VAL A 181 21.77 4.39 -6.33
N MET A 182 21.55 4.21 -7.63
CA MET A 182 20.88 3.02 -8.15
C MET A 182 21.68 1.75 -7.86
N ASP A 183 23.01 1.79 -7.96
CA ASP A 183 23.88 0.67 -7.61
C ASP A 183 23.78 0.29 -6.12
N VAL A 184 23.75 1.29 -5.23
CA VAL A 184 23.55 1.05 -3.79
C VAL A 184 22.20 0.40 -3.52
N VAL A 185 21.13 0.88 -4.15
CA VAL A 185 19.78 0.34 -4.01
C VAL A 185 19.73 -1.11 -4.53
N ARG A 186 20.29 -1.36 -5.71
CA ARG A 186 20.36 -2.69 -6.33
C ARG A 186 21.16 -3.67 -5.47
N ALA A 187 22.31 -3.25 -4.95
CA ALA A 187 23.12 -4.07 -4.05
C ALA A 187 22.38 -4.46 -2.77
N LYS A 188 21.64 -3.51 -2.17
CA LYS A 188 20.81 -3.78 -0.98
C LYS A 188 19.71 -4.78 -1.26
N MET A 189 18.95 -4.58 -2.35
CA MET A 189 17.88 -5.50 -2.73
C MET A 189 18.41 -6.90 -3.03
N THR A 190 19.48 -6.98 -3.82
CA THR A 190 20.11 -8.25 -4.19
C THR A 190 20.60 -9.00 -2.96
N GLY A 191 21.26 -8.32 -2.01
CA GLY A 191 21.69 -8.93 -0.76
C GLY A 191 20.52 -9.42 0.08
N ALA A 192 19.45 -8.62 0.20
CA ALA A 192 18.26 -9.00 0.94
C ALA A 192 17.56 -10.24 0.35
N MET A 193 17.44 -10.33 -0.98
CA MET A 193 16.85 -11.47 -1.69
C MET A 193 17.70 -12.75 -1.55
N HIS A 194 19.04 -12.65 -1.62
CA HIS A 194 19.93 -13.81 -1.50
C HIS A 194 20.28 -14.19 -0.04
N GLY A 195 19.66 -13.53 0.95
CA GLY A 195 19.94 -13.80 2.37
C GLY A 195 21.27 -13.21 2.89
N THR A 196 22.12 -12.65 2.03
CA THR A 196 23.41 -12.05 2.38
C THR A 196 23.23 -10.58 2.76
N SER A 197 23.50 -10.19 4.01
CA SER A 197 23.42 -8.76 4.40
C SER A 197 24.64 -7.99 3.87
N PRO A 198 24.50 -6.98 2.98
CA PRO A 198 25.57 -6.03 2.74
C PRO A 198 25.70 -5.16 4.00
N GLY A 199 26.91 -4.98 4.52
CA GLY A 199 27.23 -4.27 5.76
C GLY A 199 27.02 -2.76 5.70
N PHE A 200 25.76 -2.32 5.54
CA PHE A 200 25.34 -0.94 5.71
C PHE A 200 24.13 -0.92 6.65
N ASP A 201 24.30 -0.28 7.81
CA ASP A 201 23.31 -0.19 8.88
C ASP A 201 21.89 0.14 8.37
N ALA A 202 20.91 -0.48 9.05
CA ALA A 202 19.50 -0.50 8.70
C ALA A 202 18.95 0.91 8.39
N MET A 203 18.36 1.06 7.21
CA MET A 203 17.56 2.22 6.85
C MET A 203 16.09 1.87 6.88
N SER A 204 15.27 2.86 7.21
CA SER A 204 13.81 2.76 7.14
C SER A 204 13.31 3.67 6.00
N PRO A 205 13.16 3.14 4.76
CA PRO A 205 12.61 3.84 3.58
C PRO A 205 11.36 4.67 3.81
N SER A 206 10.56 4.26 4.78
CA SER A 206 9.37 4.96 5.23
C SER A 206 9.55 6.43 5.65
N ALA A 207 10.73 6.84 6.15
CA ALA A 207 11.01 8.25 6.41
C ALA A 207 11.08 9.04 5.09
N ALA A 208 11.63 8.46 4.01
CA ALA A 208 11.69 9.09 2.69
C ALA A 208 10.29 9.19 2.05
N PHE A 209 9.47 8.14 2.18
CA PHE A 209 8.10 8.13 1.65
C PHE A 209 7.20 9.20 2.30
N ALA A 210 7.32 9.42 3.61
CA ALA A 210 6.58 10.49 4.31
C ALA A 210 6.84 11.87 3.70
N TYR A 211 8.09 12.15 3.29
CA TYR A 211 8.47 13.43 2.69
C TYR A 211 8.13 13.53 1.20
N ALA A 212 8.19 12.42 0.46
CA ALA A 212 7.80 12.38 -0.95
C ALA A 212 6.32 12.77 -1.14
N ARG A 213 5.42 12.26 -0.29
CA ARG A 213 3.99 12.59 -0.38
C ARG A 213 3.69 14.05 0.00
N ALA A 214 4.42 14.64 0.95
CA ALA A 214 4.22 16.04 1.33
C ALA A 214 4.62 17.04 0.22
N GLY A 215 5.39 16.61 -0.79
CA GLY A 215 5.81 17.43 -1.93
C GLY A 215 5.04 17.18 -3.23
N ALA A 216 4.29 16.08 -3.34
CA ALA A 216 3.52 15.78 -4.53
C ALA A 216 2.21 16.59 -4.53
N THR A 217 2.17 17.70 -5.27
CA THR A 217 0.88 18.23 -5.73
C THR A 217 0.29 17.19 -6.66
N SER A 218 -0.89 16.69 -6.32
CA SER A 218 -1.65 15.76 -7.14
C SER A 218 -1.70 16.27 -8.57
N ALA A 219 -1.03 15.56 -9.50
CA ALA A 219 -1.31 15.72 -10.91
C ALA A 219 -2.80 15.42 -11.12
N PRO A 220 -3.53 16.20 -11.94
CA PRO A 220 -4.91 15.89 -12.24
C PRO A 220 -4.96 14.49 -12.85
N ALA A 221 -5.80 13.62 -12.28
CA ALA A 221 -6.09 12.32 -12.86
C ALA A 221 -6.51 12.50 -14.33
N PRO A 222 -6.16 11.56 -15.25
CA PRO A 222 -6.87 11.51 -16.52
C PRO A 222 -8.36 11.45 -16.21
N THR A 223 -9.17 12.25 -16.91
CA THR A 223 -10.62 12.31 -16.75
C THR A 223 -11.21 10.91 -16.77
N ALA A 224 -11.50 10.38 -15.58
CA ALA A 224 -12.26 9.17 -15.43
C ALA A 224 -13.67 9.47 -15.95
N THR A 225 -14.18 8.60 -16.81
CA THR A 225 -15.61 8.45 -17.00
C THR A 225 -16.30 8.43 -15.64
N PRO A 226 -17.43 9.15 -15.45
CA PRO A 226 -18.08 9.21 -14.15
C PRO A 226 -18.33 7.80 -13.63
N PRO A 227 -18.09 7.53 -12.34
CA PRO A 227 -18.36 6.22 -11.79
C PRO A 227 -19.84 5.93 -11.99
N VAL A 228 -20.14 4.79 -12.61
CA VAL A 228 -21.49 4.24 -12.58
C VAL A 228 -21.78 4.01 -11.10
N SER A 229 -22.69 4.79 -10.52
CA SER A 229 -23.15 4.60 -9.14
C SER A 229 -23.57 3.15 -8.98
N ARG A 230 -22.76 2.37 -8.25
CA ARG A 230 -23.16 1.03 -7.86
C ARG A 230 -24.28 1.19 -6.83
N PRO A 231 -25.44 0.54 -7.02
CA PRO A 231 -26.50 0.60 -6.04
C PRO A 231 -25.96 0.10 -4.70
N SER A 232 -26.32 0.80 -3.62
CA SER A 232 -26.00 0.35 -2.27
C SER A 232 -26.56 -1.06 -2.03
N MET A 233 -26.00 -1.80 -1.08
CA MET A 233 -26.54 -3.12 -0.71
C MET A 233 -28.03 -3.01 -0.29
N ALA A 234 -28.42 -1.87 0.28
CA ALA A 234 -29.81 -1.53 0.60
C ALA A 234 -30.69 -1.31 -0.65
N GLU A 235 -30.18 -0.68 -1.71
CA GLU A 235 -30.88 -0.55 -3.00
C GLU A 235 -30.99 -1.87 -3.75
N THR A 236 -29.97 -2.72 -3.65
CA THR A 236 -30.00 -4.06 -4.27
C THR A 236 -31.05 -4.94 -3.59
N LEU A 237 -31.16 -4.89 -2.26
CA LEU A 237 -32.19 -5.60 -1.50
C LEU A 237 -33.60 -5.05 -1.77
N ARG A 238 -33.74 -3.73 -1.91
CA ARG A 238 -35.03 -3.10 -2.25
C ARG A 238 -35.46 -3.38 -3.71
N ALA A 239 -34.53 -3.45 -4.65
CA ALA A 239 -34.83 -3.82 -6.04
C ALA A 239 -35.15 -5.31 -6.20
N THR A 240 -34.54 -6.17 -5.39
CA THR A 240 -34.73 -7.63 -5.45
C THR A 240 -35.95 -8.10 -4.66
N PHE A 241 -36.29 -7.43 -3.54
CA PHE A 241 -37.34 -7.87 -2.61
C PHE A 241 -38.41 -6.81 -2.30
N GLY A 242 -38.30 -5.58 -2.83
CA GLY A 242 -39.19 -4.45 -2.53
C GLY A 242 -40.25 -4.14 -3.59
N GLY A 243 -40.40 -4.96 -4.62
CA GLY A 243 -41.50 -4.85 -5.59
C GLY A 243 -42.81 -5.31 -4.98
N SER A 244 -43.74 -4.37 -4.76
CA SER A 244 -45.08 -4.58 -4.21
C SER A 244 -45.87 -5.69 -4.92
N GLY A 245 -46.07 -6.79 -4.21
CA GLY A 245 -47.02 -7.86 -4.54
C GLY A 245 -46.88 -8.98 -3.51
N ALA A 246 -47.84 -9.10 -2.59
CA ALA A 246 -47.90 -10.23 -1.67
C ALA A 246 -47.94 -11.54 -2.47
N PRO A 247 -47.19 -12.60 -2.08
CA PRO A 247 -47.27 -13.87 -2.79
C PRO A 247 -48.60 -14.55 -2.41
N ALA A 248 -49.61 -14.40 -3.28
CA ALA A 248 -50.77 -15.27 -3.26
C ALA A 248 -50.35 -16.64 -3.83
N GLY A 249 -50.38 -17.69 -3.00
CA GLY A 249 -50.16 -19.07 -3.41
C GLY A 249 -49.44 -19.91 -2.35
N GLU A 250 -49.48 -21.24 -2.51
CA GLU A 250 -49.04 -22.29 -1.56
C GLU A 250 -47.66 -22.09 -0.89
N ALA A 251 -46.79 -21.24 -1.44
CA ALA A 251 -45.52 -20.87 -0.82
C ALA A 251 -45.67 -19.91 0.37
N GLY A 252 -46.63 -18.97 0.31
CA GLY A 252 -46.95 -18.07 1.43
C GLY A 252 -47.54 -18.83 2.62
N ASP A 253 -48.46 -19.75 2.35
CA ASP A 253 -49.08 -20.59 3.38
C ASP A 253 -48.07 -21.48 4.11
N ARG A 254 -47.01 -21.94 3.42
CA ARG A 254 -45.93 -22.73 4.02
C ARG A 254 -44.98 -21.89 4.87
N ILE A 255 -44.78 -20.61 4.53
CA ILE A 255 -43.94 -19.67 5.29
C ILE A 255 -44.66 -19.25 6.57
N ASP A 256 -45.97 -18.99 6.50
CA ASP A 256 -46.77 -18.64 7.67
C ASP A 256 -46.92 -19.83 8.63
N ALA A 257 -47.05 -21.06 8.10
CA ALA A 257 -47.03 -22.28 8.91
C ALA A 257 -45.67 -22.56 9.57
N ALA A 258 -44.57 -22.13 8.95
CA ALA A 258 -43.23 -22.23 9.54
C ALA A 258 -43.03 -21.20 10.67
N TYR A 259 -43.48 -19.96 10.47
CA TYR A 259 -43.42 -18.91 11.50
C TYR A 259 -44.32 -19.20 12.72
N ALA A 260 -45.50 -19.79 12.51
CA ALA A 260 -46.38 -20.21 13.61
C ALA A 260 -45.77 -21.31 14.50
N LYS A 261 -44.90 -22.17 13.94
CA LYS A 261 -44.19 -23.21 14.71
C LYS A 261 -43.07 -22.65 15.57
N PHE A 262 -42.39 -21.58 15.14
CA PHE A 262 -41.32 -20.95 15.96
C PHE A 262 -41.89 -20.16 17.15
N LYS A 263 -43.04 -19.50 16.97
CA LYS A 263 -43.71 -18.75 18.04
C LYS A 263 -44.28 -19.64 19.17
N ALA A 264 -44.42 -20.94 18.94
CA ALA A 264 -44.85 -21.91 19.95
C ALA A 264 -43.70 -22.40 20.86
N PHE A 265 -42.45 -22.02 20.58
CA PHE A 265 -41.26 -22.41 21.35
C PHE A 265 -40.56 -21.24 22.07
N ASP A 266 -41.18 -20.05 22.08
CA ASP A 266 -40.70 -18.83 22.76
C ASP A 266 -39.20 -18.50 22.53
N LEU A 267 -38.81 -18.50 21.25
CA LEU A 267 -37.55 -17.92 20.74
C LEU A 267 -37.84 -16.70 19.86
#